data_AF-A0A920JIL5-F1
#
_entry.id   AF-A0A920JIL5-F1
#
_cell.length_a   1.000
_cell.length_b   1.000
_cell.length_c   1.000
_cell.angle_alpha   90.00
_cell.angle_beta   90.00
_cell.angle_gamma   90.00
#
_symmetry.space_group_name_H-M   'P 1'
#
loop_
_entity.id
_entity.type
_entity.pdbx_description
1 polymer ?
#
loop_
_entity_poly.entity_id
_entity_poly.type
_entity_poly.pdbx_seq_one_letter_code
_entity_poly.pdbx_strand_id
1 'polypeptide(L)'
;MLLWFFAAISSTNDVVFAGNLNGILYAISTKNGEPVWEFNTRKEFQSINLIPANGGTIDATGPVISEKMIYINSGYGGYGKLPGNALIAFEIID
;
A
#
# COMPACT_ATOMS: atom_id res chain seq x y z
N MET A 1 -13.58 13.99 -0.57
CA MET A 1 -12.31 13.80 -1.32
C MET A 1 -12.42 12.45 -2.02
N LEU A 2 -12.35 12.39 -3.35
CA LEU A 2 -12.36 11.09 -4.04
C LEU A 2 -10.98 10.44 -3.93
N LEU A 3 -10.93 9.24 -3.37
CA LEU A 3 -9.73 8.40 -3.32
C LEU A 3 -9.70 7.56 -4.59
N TRP A 4 -8.87 7.93 -5.57
CA TRP A 4 -8.74 7.15 -6.80
C TRP A 4 -7.74 6.00 -6.57
N PHE A 5 -8.21 4.76 -6.66
CA PHE A 5 -7.39 3.56 -6.47
C PHE A 5 -6.99 2.95 -7.83
N PHE A 6 -5.75 2.48 -7.94
CA PHE A 6 -5.14 2.06 -9.22
C PHE A 6 -4.42 0.71 -9.17
N ALA A 7 -4.33 0.11 -7.99
CA ALA A 7 -3.89 -1.25 -7.80
C ALA A 7 -5.10 -2.17 -7.51
N ALA A 8 -4.91 -3.48 -7.68
CA ALA A 8 -5.90 -4.44 -7.19
C ALA A 8 -6.20 -4.21 -5.69
N ILE A 9 -7.43 -4.48 -5.30
CA ILE A 9 -7.89 -4.30 -3.93
C ILE A 9 -7.89 -5.66 -3.24
N SER A 10 -7.52 -5.67 -1.96
CA SER A 10 -7.65 -6.83 -1.08
C SER A 10 -8.44 -6.48 0.16
N SER A 11 -9.19 -7.43 0.71
CA SER A 11 -10.07 -7.17 1.84
C SER A 11 -10.05 -8.31 2.85
N THR A 12 -10.26 -7.94 4.11
CA THR A 12 -10.77 -8.82 5.16
C THR A 12 -12.28 -8.61 5.31
N ASN A 13 -12.90 -9.17 6.35
CA ASN A 13 -14.31 -8.91 6.66
C ASN A 13 -14.56 -7.45 7.09
N ASP A 14 -13.60 -6.82 7.77
CA ASP A 14 -13.77 -5.51 8.40
C ASP A 14 -13.07 -4.36 7.66
N VAL A 15 -12.05 -4.68 6.86
CA VAL A 15 -11.17 -3.69 6.25
C VAL A 15 -10.86 -4.01 4.79
N VAL A 16 -10.97 -2.99 3.93
CA VAL A 16 -10.49 -2.96 2.55
C VAL A 16 -9.15 -2.24 2.49
N PHE A 17 -8.15 -2.86 1.85
CA PHE A 17 -6.85 -2.25 1.60
C PHE A 17 -6.72 -1.86 0.13
N ALA A 18 -6.38 -0.60 -0.12
CA ALA A 18 -6.30 -0.05 -1.47
C ALA A 18 -5.16 0.97 -1.61
N GLY A 19 -4.40 0.83 -2.69
CA GLY A 19 -3.29 1.74 -3.03
C GLY A 19 -3.63 2.71 -4.14
N ASN A 20 -3.01 3.90 -4.12
CA ASN A 20 -3.18 4.90 -5.17
C ASN A 20 -1.86 5.31 -5.86
N LEU A 21 -2.00 6.11 -6.92
CA LEU A 21 -0.86 6.62 -7.66
C LEU A 21 0.05 7.52 -6.81
N ASN A 22 -0.49 8.11 -5.74
CA ASN A 22 0.24 8.91 -4.77
C ASN A 22 1.07 8.08 -3.77
N GLY A 23 1.13 6.76 -3.93
CA GLY A 23 1.89 5.89 -3.04
C GLY A 23 1.29 5.80 -1.64
N ILE A 24 0.02 6.18 -1.48
CA ILE A 24 -0.70 6.04 -0.23
C ILE A 24 -1.40 4.67 -0.24
N LEU A 25 -1.15 3.89 0.81
CA LEU A 25 -1.94 2.70 1.13
C LEU A 25 -3.02 3.12 2.13
N TYR A 26 -4.27 2.81 1.82
CA TYR A 26 -5.41 3.04 2.70
C TYR A 26 -5.89 1.73 3.30
N ALA A 27 -6.37 1.80 4.54
CA ALA A 27 -7.27 0.84 5.15
C ALA A 27 -8.63 1.51 5.33
N ILE A 28 -9.69 0.89 4.82
CA ILE A 28 -11.02 1.48 4.71
C ILE A 28 -12.02 0.54 5.37
N SER A 29 -12.87 1.06 6.24
CA SER A 29 -13.90 0.25 6.90
C SER A 29 -14.90 -0.30 5.89
N THR A 30 -15.13 -1.62 5.91
CA THR A 30 -16.15 -2.27 5.06
C THR A 30 -17.57 -1.86 5.45
N LYS A 31 -17.77 -1.33 6.66
CA LYS A 31 -19.10 -0.99 7.21
C LYS A 31 -19.66 0.31 6.66
N ASN A 32 -18.79 1.30 6.41
CA ASN A 32 -19.20 2.65 6.03
C ASN A 32 -18.34 3.29 4.93
N GLY A 33 -17.28 2.62 4.47
CA GLY A 33 -16.42 3.14 3.40
C GLY A 33 -15.47 4.26 3.83
N GLU A 34 -15.41 4.57 5.13
CA GLU A 34 -14.52 5.61 5.65
C GLU A 34 -13.10 5.07 5.85
N PRO A 35 -12.04 5.84 5.48
CA PRO A 35 -10.67 5.49 5.82
C PRO A 35 -10.50 5.41 7.34
N VAL A 36 -9.95 4.29 7.82
CA VAL A 36 -9.60 4.09 9.23
C VAL A 36 -8.09 4.22 9.47
N TRP A 37 -7.29 4.09 8.42
CA TRP A 37 -5.85 4.31 8.46
C TRP A 37 -5.32 4.60 7.05
N GLU A 38 -4.22 5.35 6.98
CA GLU A 38 -3.48 5.59 5.75
C GLU A 38 -1.98 5.64 6.02
N PHE A 39 -1.18 5.28 5.01
CA PHE A 39 0.26 5.35 5.10
C PHE A 39 0.90 5.79 3.80
N ASN A 40 1.70 6.84 3.88
CA ASN A 40 2.50 7.32 2.77
C ASN A 40 3.77 6.49 2.62
N THR A 41 3.82 5.70 1.55
CA THR A 41 4.99 4.89 1.22
C THR A 41 6.09 5.68 0.51
N ARG A 42 5.83 6.89 0.00
CA ARG A 42 6.80 7.72 -0.74
C ARG A 42 7.85 8.34 0.18
N LYS A 43 8.70 7.49 0.72
CA LYS A 43 9.85 7.83 1.55
C LYS A 43 10.91 6.75 1.39
N GLU A 44 12.11 7.07 1.87
CA GLU A 44 13.15 6.08 2.04
C GLU A 44 12.87 5.21 3.28
N PHE A 45 13.21 3.93 3.18
CA PHE A 45 13.17 2.93 4.22
C PHE A 45 14.54 2.30 4.36
N GLN A 46 14.95 2.09 5.60
CA GLN A 46 16.02 1.16 5.90
C GLN A 46 15.49 -0.27 5.75
N SER A 47 16.09 -1.04 4.86
CA SER A 47 15.68 -2.42 4.60
C SER A 47 16.50 -3.42 5.43
N ILE A 48 16.00 -4.66 5.53
CA ILE A 48 16.66 -5.75 6.26
C ILE A 48 17.99 -6.19 5.63
N ASN A 49 18.21 -5.93 4.34
CA ASN A 49 19.45 -6.26 3.63
C ASN A 49 20.41 -5.07 3.52
N LEU A 50 20.13 -3.97 4.22
CA LEU A 50 20.92 -2.74 4.26
C LEU A 50 20.99 -1.96 2.94
N ILE A 51 20.25 -2.36 1.91
CA ILE A 51 20.10 -1.58 0.67
C ILE A 51 18.88 -0.65 0.84
N PRO A 52 19.03 0.68 0.78
CA PRO A 52 17.90 1.59 0.92
C PRO A 52 16.76 1.23 -0.04
N ALA A 53 15.54 1.22 0.49
CA ALA A 53 14.33 1.03 -0.29
C ALA A 53 13.58 2.35 -0.38
N ASN A 54 13.12 2.72 -1.57
CA ASN A 54 12.28 3.89 -1.79
C ASN A 54 10.91 3.42 -2.23
N GLY A 55 9.86 3.91 -1.55
CA GLY A 55 8.51 3.73 -2.05
C GLY A 55 8.17 4.76 -3.12
N GLY A 56 7.21 4.41 -3.96
CA GLY A 56 6.78 5.19 -5.10
C GLY A 56 5.28 5.06 -5.34
N THR A 57 4.88 4.96 -6.60
CA THR A 57 3.50 4.72 -6.98
C THR A 57 3.08 3.28 -6.65
N ILE A 58 1.86 3.11 -6.12
CA ILE A 58 1.22 1.80 -5.98
C ILE A 58 0.22 1.64 -7.13
N ASP A 59 0.57 0.77 -8.06
CA ASP A 59 -0.15 0.56 -9.32
C ASP A 59 0.01 -0.90 -9.78
N ALA A 60 -0.96 -1.38 -10.56
CA ALA A 60 -1.06 -2.77 -11.03
C ALA A 60 -1.28 -3.80 -9.91
N THR A 61 -0.26 -4.12 -9.09
CA THR A 61 -0.37 -5.15 -8.05
C THR A 61 -0.95 -4.57 -6.76
N GLY A 62 -1.91 -5.29 -6.17
CA GLY A 62 -2.56 -4.91 -4.92
C GLY A 62 -1.86 -5.41 -3.64
N PRO A 63 -2.40 -5.05 -2.47
CA PRO A 63 -1.97 -5.62 -1.21
C PRO A 63 -2.21 -7.14 -1.19
N VAL A 64 -1.30 -7.92 -0.62
CA VAL A 64 -1.50 -9.34 -0.34
C VAL A 64 -1.71 -9.51 1.15
N ILE A 65 -2.77 -10.23 1.53
CA ILE A 65 -3.11 -10.49 2.94
C ILE A 65 -2.82 -11.96 3.24
N SER A 66 -2.09 -12.21 4.32
CA SER A 66 -1.85 -13.56 4.86
C SER A 66 -1.90 -13.48 6.38
N GLU A 67 -2.88 -14.14 6.99
CA GLU A 67 -3.15 -14.04 8.43
C GLU A 67 -3.25 -12.57 8.88
N LYS A 68 -2.36 -12.12 9.79
CA LYS A 68 -2.29 -10.74 10.28
C LYS A 68 -1.34 -9.85 9.46
N MET A 69 -0.73 -10.38 8.41
CA MET A 69 0.27 -9.66 7.62
C MET A 69 -0.33 -9.11 6.33
N ILE A 70 0.08 -7.89 5.99
CA ILE A 70 -0.25 -7.21 4.73
C ILE A 70 1.06 -6.87 4.04
N TYR A 71 1.19 -7.28 2.78
CA TYR A 71 2.36 -7.01 1.95
C TYR A 71 1.97 -6.13 0.77
N ILE A 72 2.79 -5.12 0.46
CA ILE A 72 2.56 -4.25 -0.70
C ILE A 72 3.88 -3.91 -1.40
N ASN A 73 3.87 -3.98 -2.74
CA ASN A 73 4.92 -3.41 -3.56
C ASN A 73 4.64 -1.92 -3.77
N SER A 74 5.64 -1.08 -3.49
CA SER A 74 5.59 0.35 -3.73
C SER A 74 6.72 0.74 -4.68
N GLY A 75 6.32 1.22 -5.86
CA GLY A 75 7.23 1.51 -6.96
C GLY A 75 6.75 0.92 -8.27
N TYR A 76 6.10 1.74 -9.08
CA TYR A 76 5.75 1.40 -10.45
C TYR A 76 6.22 2.55 -11.33
N GLY A 77 7.36 2.37 -12.01
CA GLY A 77 8.00 3.42 -12.81
C GLY A 77 7.48 3.57 -14.24
N GLY A 78 6.54 2.71 -14.66
CA GLY A 78 5.96 2.78 -16.00
C GLY A 78 5.08 4.02 -16.20
N TYR A 79 4.96 4.50 -17.44
CA TYR A 79 4.02 5.57 -17.82
C TYR A 79 4.18 6.89 -17.03
N GLY A 80 5.41 7.26 -16.65
CA GLY A 80 5.68 8.52 -15.92
C GLY A 80 5.27 8.50 -14.44
N LYS A 81 4.95 7.32 -13.89
CA LYS A 81 4.64 7.11 -12.47
C LYS A 81 5.94 7.07 -11.64
N LEU A 82 5.82 7.24 -10.31
CA LEU A 82 7.00 7.27 -9.45
C LEU A 82 7.56 5.86 -9.27
N PRO A 83 8.84 5.62 -9.63
CA PRO A 83 9.48 4.33 -9.40
C PRO A 83 9.74 4.11 -7.91
N GLY A 84 10.09 2.88 -7.57
CA GLY A 84 10.43 2.46 -6.21
C GLY A 84 10.82 0.99 -6.22
N ASN A 85 11.42 0.55 -5.11
CA ASN A 85 11.89 -0.81 -4.91
C ASN A 85 11.48 -1.36 -3.53
N ALA A 86 10.47 -0.76 -2.90
CA ALA A 86 10.05 -1.12 -1.57
C ALA A 86 8.98 -2.21 -1.59
N LEU A 87 9.30 -3.38 -1.03
CA LEU A 87 8.31 -4.33 -0.54
C LEU A 87 8.12 -4.07 0.96
N ILE A 88 6.90 -3.70 1.34
CA ILE A 88 6.58 -3.27 2.71
C ILE A 88 5.64 -4.30 3.33
N ALA A 89 5.95 -4.70 4.56
CA ALA A 89 5.11 -5.56 5.38
C ALA A 89 4.51 -4.77 6.54
N PHE A 90 3.22 -4.93 6.77
CA PHE A 90 2.48 -4.41 7.92
C PHE A 90 1.89 -5.57 8.70
N GLU A 91 1.79 -5.43 10.02
CA GLU A 91 1.10 -6.36 10.90
C GLU A 91 -0.15 -5.68 11.46
N ILE A 92 -1.27 -6.40 11.47
CA ILE A 92 -2.50 -5.99 12.15
C ILE A 92 -2.34 -6.33 13.64
N ILE A 93 -2.38 -5.30 14.48
CA ILE A 93 -2.30 -5.41 15.94
C ILE A 93 -3.72 -5.35 16.50
N ASP A 94 -4.01 -6.21 17.49
CA ASP A 94 -5.29 -6.24 18.22
C ASP A 94 -5.41 -5.10 19.25
#